data_AF-A0A4P7P227-F1
#
_entry.id   AF-A0A4P7P227-F1
#
_cell.length_a   1.000
_cell.length_b   1.000
_cell.length_c   1.000
_cell.angle_alpha   90.00
_cell.angle_beta   90.00
_cell.angle_gamma   90.00
#
_symmetry.space_group_name_H-M   'P 1'
#
loop_
_entity.id
_entity.type
_entity.pdbx_description
1 polymer ?
#
loop_
_entity_poly.entity_id
_entity_poly.type
_entity_poly.pdbx_seq_one_letter_code
_entity_poly.pdbx_strand_id
1 'polypeptide(L)'
;MSDRKIEHLTDENGRIPIFLDNNVWDFLFRNRIDLCAEFPPKRFNLCINKEVSFEKDEIPNLDTQEFIKHLMDECVKVIPFFGFYDERHSPDKQRSGGFGDLFNPGVGGVFSDKNQEAYRKQLNDLYLKAGKNKKTDLYKNEADIDLAVRSMSSIVLTLDKKRGPLKTACDDGNYVVFLNHFEWFGGGSLESYVLEQFQ
;
A
#
# COMPACT_ATOMS: atom_id res chain seq x y z
N MET A 1 -6.15 -24.11 3.24
CA MET A 1 -5.53 -22.78 3.39
C MET A 1 -4.12 -23.05 3.88
N SER A 2 -3.12 -22.51 3.20
CA SER A 2 -1.71 -22.63 3.62
C SER A 2 -1.51 -21.82 4.90
N ASP A 3 -0.80 -22.36 5.89
CA ASP A 3 -0.34 -21.64 7.10
C ASP A 3 0.58 -20.47 6.65
N ARG A 4 0.00 -19.29 6.41
CA ARG A 4 0.73 -18.11 5.90
C ARG A 4 1.30 -17.32 7.07
N LYS A 5 2.35 -17.83 7.72
CA LYS A 5 2.98 -17.12 8.85
C LYS A 5 3.60 -15.79 8.42
N ILE A 6 3.32 -14.71 9.13
CA ILE A 6 3.87 -13.37 8.83
C ILE A 6 5.23 -13.09 9.47
N GLU A 7 5.79 -14.02 10.23
CA GLU A 7 7.02 -13.84 11.03
C GLU A 7 8.26 -13.49 10.19
N HIS A 8 8.23 -13.81 8.89
CA HIS A 8 9.28 -13.49 7.93
C HIS A 8 9.05 -12.17 7.18
N LEU A 9 7.88 -11.53 7.35
CA LEU A 9 7.53 -10.26 6.73
C LEU A 9 8.03 -9.12 7.61
N THR A 10 9.34 -8.88 7.62
CA THR A 10 9.92 -7.76 8.38
C THR A 10 10.77 -6.87 7.49
N ASP A 11 10.64 -5.56 7.67
CA ASP A 11 11.56 -4.56 7.13
C ASP A 11 12.95 -4.63 7.81
N GLU A 12 13.88 -3.77 7.37
CA GLU A 12 15.24 -3.73 7.90
C GLU A 12 15.33 -3.40 9.41
N ASN A 13 14.23 -2.94 10.02
CA ASN A 13 14.12 -2.61 11.43
C ASN A 13 13.35 -3.69 12.22
N GLY A 14 13.03 -4.83 11.60
CA GLY A 14 12.27 -5.90 12.25
C GLY A 14 10.77 -5.64 12.39
N ARG A 15 10.21 -4.70 11.62
CA ARG A 15 8.78 -4.32 11.69
C ARG A 15 8.01 -4.89 10.51
N ILE A 16 6.74 -5.23 10.72
CA ILE A 16 5.88 -5.77 9.67
C ILE A 16 5.35 -4.61 8.80
N PRO A 17 5.70 -4.55 7.50
CA PRO A 17 5.18 -3.53 6.61
C PRO A 17 3.72 -3.80 6.25
N ILE A 18 2.88 -2.77 6.37
CA ILE A 18 1.46 -2.79 6.01
C ILE A 18 1.20 -1.65 5.03
N PHE A 19 0.85 -1.98 3.80
CA PHE A 19 0.48 -1.03 2.77
C PHE A 19 -1.03 -0.79 2.75
N LEU A 20 -1.42 0.48 2.66
CA LEU A 20 -2.81 0.92 2.58
C LEU A 20 -3.17 1.25 1.13
N ASP A 21 -4.25 0.67 0.65
CA ASP A 21 -4.91 1.07 -0.60
C ASP A 21 -5.69 2.40 -0.39
N ASN A 22 -5.86 3.17 -1.46
CA ASN A 22 -6.56 4.47 -1.44
C ASN A 22 -8.01 4.34 -0.93
N ASN A 23 -8.71 3.25 -1.26
CA ASN A 23 -10.09 3.04 -0.83
C ASN A 23 -10.23 2.77 0.68
N VAL A 24 -9.14 2.53 1.41
CA VAL A 24 -9.16 2.26 2.86
C VAL A 24 -9.37 3.54 3.66
N TRP A 25 -8.94 4.70 3.14
CA TRP A 25 -9.00 5.96 3.88
C TRP A 25 -10.41 6.34 4.31
N ASP A 26 -11.40 6.21 3.42
CA ASP A 26 -12.80 6.49 3.73
C ASP A 26 -13.35 5.58 4.84
N PHE A 27 -12.89 4.33 4.89
CA PHE A 27 -13.28 3.38 5.92
C PHE A 27 -12.70 3.75 7.28
N LEU A 28 -11.42 4.08 7.33
CA LEU A 28 -10.75 4.52 8.56
C LEU A 28 -11.38 5.79 9.11
N PHE A 29 -11.63 6.77 8.23
CA PHE A 29 -12.25 8.03 8.59
C PHE A 29 -13.67 7.82 9.14
N ARG A 30 -14.51 7.05 8.43
CA ARG A 30 -15.91 6.78 8.84
C ARG A 30 -16.00 6.10 10.19
N ASN A 31 -15.09 5.17 10.47
CA ASN A 31 -15.08 4.40 11.71
C ASN A 31 -14.24 5.04 12.82
N ARG A 32 -13.58 6.18 12.55
CA ARG A 32 -12.68 6.88 13.47
C ARG A 32 -11.58 5.95 14.02
N ILE A 33 -11.00 5.14 13.15
CA ILE A 33 -9.93 4.21 13.51
C ILE A 33 -8.62 4.97 13.61
N ASP A 34 -7.98 4.91 14.78
CA ASP A 34 -6.62 5.38 14.99
C ASP A 34 -5.63 4.29 14.58
N LEU A 35 -5.04 4.44 13.40
CA LEU A 35 -4.07 3.47 12.88
C LEU A 35 -2.80 3.41 13.72
N CYS A 36 -2.37 4.51 14.35
CA CYS A 36 -1.13 4.53 15.11
C CYS A 36 -1.29 3.77 16.43
N ALA A 37 -2.50 3.77 17.00
CA ALA A 37 -2.88 2.94 18.13
C ALA A 37 -3.10 1.47 17.73
N GLU A 38 -3.79 1.21 16.62
CA GLU A 38 -4.05 -0.16 16.15
C GLU A 38 -2.78 -0.87 15.66
N PHE A 39 -1.86 -0.16 15.02
CA PHE A 39 -0.61 -0.72 14.52
C PHE A 39 0.60 0.00 15.13
N PRO A 40 1.00 -0.35 16.37
CA PRO A 40 2.07 0.33 17.06
C PRO A 40 3.40 0.32 16.27
N PRO A 41 4.10 1.46 16.15
CA PRO A 41 5.30 1.61 15.31
C PRO A 41 6.50 0.79 15.78
N LYS A 42 6.42 0.20 16.98
CA LYS A 42 7.40 -0.77 17.49
C LYS A 42 7.33 -2.12 16.76
N ARG A 43 6.15 -2.47 16.23
CA ARG A 43 5.89 -3.77 15.57
C ARG A 43 5.57 -3.61 14.09
N PHE A 44 4.94 -2.51 13.69
CA PHE A 44 4.46 -2.30 12.34
C PHE A 44 5.09 -1.07 11.68
N ASN A 45 5.12 -1.09 10.36
CA ASN A 45 5.50 0.05 9.53
C ASN A 45 4.35 0.30 8.55
N LEU A 46 3.57 1.36 8.78
CA LEU A 46 2.44 1.69 7.93
C LEU A 46 2.91 2.46 6.71
N CYS A 47 2.45 2.04 5.54
CA CYS A 47 2.99 2.48 4.26
C CYS A 47 1.89 2.76 3.24
N ILE A 48 2.22 3.63 2.28
CA ILE A 48 1.55 3.70 0.98
C ILE A 48 2.61 3.70 -0.12
N ASN A 49 2.23 3.30 -1.33
CA ASN A 49 3.08 3.54 -2.49
C ASN A 49 2.91 4.98 -3.01
N LYS A 50 3.74 5.38 -3.96
CA LYS A 50 3.69 6.74 -4.52
C LYS A 50 2.41 6.98 -5.30
N GLU A 51 1.93 5.96 -5.99
CA GLU A 51 0.74 6.00 -6.83
C GLU A 51 -0.49 6.39 -5.99
N VAL A 52 -0.71 5.74 -4.84
CA VAL A 52 -1.77 6.12 -3.89
C VAL A 52 -1.58 7.55 -3.39
N SER A 53 -0.34 7.98 -3.16
CA SER A 53 -0.06 9.36 -2.72
C SER A 53 -0.41 10.43 -3.77
N PHE A 54 -0.53 10.07 -5.05
CA PHE A 54 -0.94 10.99 -6.12
C PHE A 54 -2.45 11.17 -6.19
N GLU A 55 -3.22 10.19 -5.72
CA GLU A 55 -4.69 10.20 -5.76
C GLU A 55 -5.31 10.92 -4.56
N LYS A 56 -4.56 11.11 -3.47
CA LYS A 56 -5.06 11.75 -2.23
C LYS A 56 -5.61 13.15 -2.45
N ASP A 57 -5.03 13.91 -3.40
CA ASP A 57 -5.44 15.28 -3.70
C ASP A 57 -6.80 15.32 -4.43
N GLU A 58 -7.28 14.17 -4.91
CA GLU A 58 -8.59 14.04 -5.56
C GLU A 58 -9.73 13.73 -4.58
N ILE A 59 -9.45 13.49 -3.29
CA ILE A 59 -10.47 13.23 -2.27
C ILE A 59 -11.28 14.52 -2.03
N PRO A 60 -12.59 14.56 -2.29
CA PRO A 60 -13.35 15.82 -2.25
C PRO A 60 -13.66 16.32 -0.83
N ASN A 61 -13.58 15.45 0.18
CA ASN A 61 -13.95 15.78 1.56
C ASN A 61 -12.73 16.33 2.33
N LEU A 62 -12.82 17.59 2.76
CA LEU A 62 -11.75 18.27 3.50
C LEU A 62 -11.43 17.60 4.84
N ASP A 63 -12.44 17.15 5.60
CA ASP A 63 -12.22 16.47 6.88
C ASP A 63 -11.46 15.15 6.68
N THR A 64 -11.75 14.43 5.59
CA THR A 64 -11.03 13.20 5.22
C THR A 64 -9.60 13.51 4.81
N GLN A 65 -9.36 14.60 4.06
CA GLN A 65 -8.01 15.04 3.72
C GLN A 65 -7.18 15.41 4.95
N GLU A 66 -7.76 16.15 5.91
CA GLU A 66 -7.09 16.51 7.16
C GLU A 66 -6.76 15.28 8.01
N PHE A 67 -7.69 14.33 8.09
CA PHE A 67 -7.46 13.05 8.76
C PHE A 67 -6.30 12.26 8.12
N ILE A 68 -6.27 12.12 6.79
CA ILE A 68 -5.19 11.44 6.09
C ILE A 68 -3.86 12.17 6.32
N LYS A 69 -3.85 13.50 6.21
CA LYS A 69 -2.65 14.30 6.45
C LYS A 69 -2.09 14.07 7.85
N HIS A 70 -2.95 14.07 8.86
CA HIS A 70 -2.55 13.80 10.24
C HIS A 70 -1.89 12.41 10.38
N LEU A 71 -2.48 11.36 9.80
CA LEU A 71 -1.90 10.01 9.83
C LEU A 71 -0.57 9.92 9.07
N MET A 72 -0.44 10.62 7.95
CA MET A 72 0.80 10.70 7.16
C MET A 72 1.91 11.43 7.92
N ASP A 73 1.57 12.48 8.67
CA ASP A 73 2.54 13.22 9.49
C ASP A 73 2.97 12.42 10.73
N GLU A 74 2.12 11.51 11.22
CA GLU A 74 2.34 10.77 12.46
C GLU A 74 2.96 9.37 12.25
N CYS A 75 2.36 8.51 11.43
CA CYS A 75 2.75 7.10 11.36
C CYS A 75 2.74 6.43 9.99
N VAL A 76 2.17 7.04 8.92
CA VAL A 76 2.13 6.46 7.57
C VAL A 76 3.20 7.05 6.67
N LYS A 77 4.02 6.20 6.05
CA LYS A 77 5.13 6.60 5.17
C LYS A 77 4.86 6.28 3.71
N VAL A 78 5.34 7.14 2.80
CA VAL A 78 5.40 6.79 1.38
C VAL A 78 6.65 5.97 1.12
N ILE A 79 6.50 4.72 0.70
CA ILE A 79 7.63 3.83 0.39
C ILE A 79 7.58 3.44 -1.10
N PRO A 80 8.34 4.12 -1.97
CA PRO A 80 8.48 3.74 -3.37
C PRO A 80 9.43 2.56 -3.57
N PHE A 81 9.36 1.88 -4.71
CA PHE A 81 10.46 1.02 -5.15
C PHE A 81 11.65 1.88 -5.61
N PHE A 82 12.86 1.31 -5.53
CA PHE A 82 14.06 1.89 -6.10
C PHE A 82 13.95 1.88 -7.61
N GLY A 83 14.46 2.94 -8.23
CA GLY A 83 14.51 3.04 -9.68
C GLY A 83 15.06 4.39 -10.10
N PHE A 84 15.21 4.53 -11.41
CA PHE A 84 15.74 5.74 -12.03
C PHE A 84 14.62 6.64 -12.55
N TYR A 85 15.00 7.84 -12.95
CA TYR A 85 14.09 8.80 -13.57
C TYR A 85 13.50 8.24 -14.86
N ASP A 86 12.20 8.45 -15.05
CA ASP A 86 11.45 8.05 -16.24
C ASP A 86 10.84 9.28 -16.91
N GLU A 87 11.35 9.60 -18.10
CA GLU A 87 10.92 10.75 -18.91
C GLU A 87 9.46 10.67 -19.38
N ARG A 88 8.82 9.50 -19.28
CA ARG A 88 7.39 9.34 -19.57
C ARG A 88 6.50 10.03 -18.53
N HIS A 89 7.05 10.38 -17.36
CA HIS A 89 6.35 10.93 -16.22
C HIS A 89 6.92 12.30 -15.83
N SER A 90 6.09 13.17 -15.25
CA SER A 90 6.57 14.45 -14.73
C SER A 90 7.49 14.24 -13.51
N PRO A 91 8.37 15.20 -13.17
CA PRO A 91 9.29 15.07 -12.03
C PRO A 91 8.60 14.79 -10.69
N ASP A 92 7.40 15.35 -10.48
CA ASP A 92 6.59 15.18 -9.26
C ASP A 92 5.78 13.87 -9.24
N LYS A 93 5.67 13.19 -10.38
CA LYS A 93 4.92 11.93 -10.55
C LYS A 93 5.83 10.73 -10.79
N GLN A 94 7.12 10.82 -10.47
CA GLN A 94 8.03 9.68 -10.57
C GLN A 94 7.63 8.57 -9.59
N ARG A 95 7.50 7.32 -10.05
CA ARG A 95 7.10 6.15 -9.22
C ARG A 95 8.21 5.66 -8.31
N SER A 96 9.45 5.90 -8.72
CA SER A 96 10.65 5.41 -8.05
C SER A 96 11.20 6.39 -7.01
N GLY A 97 11.89 5.88 -5.99
CA GLY A 97 12.48 6.65 -4.89
C GLY A 97 13.98 6.98 -4.99
N GLY A 98 14.68 6.49 -6.00
CA GLY A 98 16.14 6.65 -6.11
C GLY A 98 16.89 6.22 -4.83
N PHE A 99 18.11 6.74 -4.63
CA PHE A 99 18.94 6.42 -3.46
C PHE A 99 18.56 7.20 -2.19
N GLY A 100 17.58 8.10 -2.26
CA GLY A 100 17.29 9.08 -1.21
C GLY A 100 18.23 10.29 -1.24
N ASP A 101 18.19 11.09 -0.18
CA ASP A 101 19.07 12.25 0.02
C ASP A 101 19.95 12.01 1.26
N LEU A 102 21.18 12.51 1.22
CA LEU A 102 22.11 12.57 2.36
C LEU A 102 21.48 13.21 3.60
N PHE A 103 20.62 14.21 3.41
CA PHE A 103 19.92 14.90 4.50
C PHE A 103 18.59 14.23 4.88
N ASN A 104 18.14 13.22 4.14
CA ASN A 104 16.91 12.49 4.43
C ASN A 104 17.05 11.00 4.04
N PRO A 105 17.81 10.22 4.83
CA PRO A 105 18.14 8.83 4.51
C PRO A 105 16.93 7.88 4.50
N GLY A 106 15.76 8.34 4.95
CA GLY A 106 14.50 7.59 4.91
C GLY A 106 13.67 7.78 3.63
N VAL A 107 14.17 8.48 2.62
CA VAL A 107 13.41 8.86 1.40
C VAL A 107 13.82 8.04 0.16
N GLY A 108 14.77 7.13 0.30
CA GLY A 108 15.17 6.23 -0.78
C GLY A 108 14.09 5.20 -1.14
N GLY A 109 14.17 4.67 -2.35
CA GLY A 109 13.32 3.55 -2.75
C GLY A 109 13.83 2.20 -2.23
N VAL A 110 12.92 1.27 -2.00
CA VAL A 110 13.25 -0.11 -1.62
C VAL A 110 13.53 -0.96 -2.86
N PHE A 111 14.53 -1.83 -2.81
CA PHE A 111 14.82 -2.71 -3.94
C PHE A 111 13.72 -3.77 -4.10
N SER A 112 13.23 -3.95 -5.33
CA SER A 112 12.44 -5.13 -5.68
C SER A 112 13.34 -6.31 -6.03
N ASP A 113 12.85 -7.52 -5.77
CA ASP A 113 13.53 -8.74 -6.18
C ASP A 113 13.06 -9.25 -7.55
N LYS A 114 13.74 -10.29 -8.06
CA LYS A 114 13.43 -10.89 -9.36
C LYS A 114 12.01 -11.47 -9.44
N ASN A 115 11.49 -12.02 -8.34
CA ASN A 115 10.17 -12.61 -8.30
C ASN A 115 9.10 -11.52 -8.32
N GLN A 116 9.31 -10.43 -7.58
CA GLN A 116 8.46 -9.24 -7.61
C GLN A 116 8.39 -8.63 -9.00
N GLU A 117 9.53 -8.48 -9.70
CA GLU A 117 9.52 -7.94 -11.07
C GLU A 117 8.91 -8.90 -12.10
N ALA A 118 9.10 -10.22 -11.95
CA ALA A 118 8.43 -11.21 -12.78
C ALA A 118 6.91 -11.16 -12.57
N TYR A 119 6.46 -11.04 -11.32
CA TYR A 119 5.05 -10.95 -10.97
C TYR A 119 4.44 -9.63 -11.44
N ARG A 120 5.15 -8.51 -11.28
CA ARG A 120 4.77 -7.20 -11.83
C ARG A 120 4.55 -7.29 -13.33
N LYS A 121 5.46 -7.93 -14.07
CA LYS A 121 5.32 -8.12 -15.51
C LYS A 121 4.04 -8.92 -15.85
N GLN A 122 3.79 -10.02 -15.14
CA GLN A 122 2.57 -10.82 -15.34
C GLN A 122 1.30 -9.97 -15.11
N LEU A 123 1.25 -9.22 -14.02
CA LEU A 123 0.10 -8.36 -13.71
C LEU A 123 -0.06 -7.24 -14.73
N ASN A 124 1.04 -6.66 -15.22
CA ASN A 124 1.01 -5.66 -16.28
C ASN A 124 0.40 -6.23 -17.57
N ASP A 125 0.83 -7.43 -17.99
CA ASP A 125 0.33 -8.10 -19.19
C ASP A 125 -1.20 -8.38 -19.10
N LEU A 126 -1.73 -8.57 -17.89
CA LEU A 126 -3.15 -8.85 -17.64
C LEU A 126 -4.02 -7.60 -17.43
N TYR A 127 -3.51 -6.60 -16.71
CA TYR A 127 -4.33 -5.53 -16.12
C TYR A 127 -3.91 -4.12 -16.51
N LEU A 128 -2.66 -3.90 -16.92
CA LEU A 128 -2.19 -2.57 -17.29
C LEU A 128 -2.73 -2.24 -18.67
N LYS A 129 -3.52 -1.16 -18.75
CA LYS A 129 -4.08 -0.69 -20.03
C LYS A 129 -3.40 0.59 -20.47
N ALA A 130 -3.26 0.72 -21.78
CA ALA A 130 -2.81 1.97 -22.39
C ALA A 130 -3.78 3.11 -22.07
N GLY A 131 -3.23 4.32 -21.94
CA GLY A 131 -3.96 5.53 -21.58
C GLY A 131 -3.77 5.89 -20.11
N LYS A 132 -3.29 7.12 -19.89
CA LYS A 132 -3.07 7.68 -18.57
C LYS A 132 -4.24 8.57 -18.15
N ASN A 133 -4.52 8.59 -16.86
CA ASN A 133 -5.34 9.65 -16.27
C ASN A 133 -4.55 10.96 -16.34
N LYS A 134 -5.15 12.00 -16.94
CA LYS A 134 -4.50 13.30 -17.12
C LYS A 134 -4.19 14.02 -15.80
N LYS A 135 -4.93 13.73 -14.72
CA LYS A 135 -4.77 14.40 -13.43
C LYS A 135 -3.68 13.76 -12.58
N THR A 136 -3.71 12.43 -12.46
CA THR A 136 -2.78 11.69 -11.60
C THR A 136 -1.52 11.22 -12.34
N ASP A 137 -1.50 11.33 -13.67
CA ASP A 137 -0.49 10.74 -14.57
C ASP A 137 -0.39 9.20 -14.47
N LEU A 138 -1.32 8.54 -13.77
CA LEU A 138 -1.33 7.08 -13.59
C LEU A 138 -1.97 6.35 -14.78
N TYR A 139 -1.41 5.21 -15.13
CA TYR A 139 -2.08 4.23 -15.98
C TYR A 139 -3.21 3.55 -15.21
N LYS A 140 -4.18 2.98 -15.93
CA LYS A 140 -5.26 2.22 -15.32
C LYS A 140 -4.69 1.02 -14.53
N ASN A 141 -5.11 0.91 -13.27
CA ASN A 141 -4.72 -0.14 -12.31
C ASN A 141 -3.24 -0.11 -11.91
N GLU A 142 -2.48 0.94 -12.22
CA GLU A 142 -1.04 1.01 -11.91
C GLU A 142 -0.79 0.91 -10.40
N ALA A 143 -1.55 1.66 -9.59
CA ALA A 143 -1.48 1.62 -8.14
C ALA A 143 -1.78 0.22 -7.58
N ASP A 144 -2.87 -0.41 -8.05
CA ASP A 144 -3.28 -1.75 -7.62
C ASP A 144 -2.25 -2.82 -7.98
N ILE A 145 -1.61 -2.69 -9.15
CA ILE A 145 -0.54 -3.62 -9.58
C ILE A 145 0.66 -3.47 -8.65
N ASP A 146 1.07 -2.25 -8.33
CA ASP A 146 2.21 -2.04 -7.44
C ASP A 146 1.94 -2.56 -6.02
N LEU A 147 0.75 -2.30 -5.47
CA LEU A 147 0.31 -2.89 -4.20
C LEU A 147 0.26 -4.42 -4.27
N ALA A 148 -0.28 -5.00 -5.34
CA ALA A 148 -0.31 -6.45 -5.53
C ALA A 148 1.10 -7.07 -5.53
N VAL A 149 2.10 -6.40 -6.14
CA VAL A 149 3.50 -6.85 -6.09
C VAL A 149 4.07 -6.75 -4.67
N ARG A 150 3.80 -5.66 -3.96
CA ARG A 150 4.24 -5.48 -2.56
C ARG A 150 3.64 -6.55 -1.64
N SER A 151 2.44 -7.02 -1.96
CA SER A 151 1.78 -8.07 -1.17
C SER A 151 2.56 -9.39 -1.11
N MET A 152 3.59 -9.58 -1.94
CA MET A 152 4.48 -10.74 -1.86
C MET A 152 5.36 -10.75 -0.60
N SER A 153 5.65 -9.57 -0.02
CA SER A 153 6.57 -9.42 1.12
C SER A 153 6.06 -8.44 2.18
N SER A 154 4.83 -7.94 2.04
CA SER A 154 4.19 -7.00 2.96
C SER A 154 2.69 -7.28 3.02
N ILE A 155 2.02 -6.89 4.10
CA ILE A 155 0.56 -6.98 4.17
C ILE A 155 -0.02 -5.81 3.36
N VAL A 156 -1.07 -6.04 2.57
CA VAL A 156 -1.84 -4.99 1.88
C VAL A 156 -3.27 -4.99 2.40
N LEU A 157 -3.74 -3.83 2.87
CA LEU A 157 -5.13 -3.62 3.28
C LEU A 157 -5.90 -2.95 2.15
N THR A 158 -7.07 -3.49 1.80
CA THR A 158 -7.92 -2.96 0.73
C THR A 158 -9.40 -3.27 0.97
N LEU A 159 -10.27 -2.48 0.36
CA LEU A 159 -11.70 -2.77 0.22
C LEU A 159 -12.10 -3.26 -1.19
N ASP A 160 -11.16 -3.32 -2.13
CA ASP A 160 -11.46 -3.72 -3.51
C ASP A 160 -11.40 -5.25 -3.72
N LYS A 161 -12.46 -5.93 -3.28
CA LYS A 161 -12.62 -7.37 -3.49
C LYS A 161 -13.01 -7.76 -4.93
N LYS A 162 -13.10 -6.83 -5.87
CA LYS A 162 -13.49 -7.13 -7.26
C LYS A 162 -12.36 -7.82 -8.01
N ARG A 163 -12.68 -8.44 -9.15
CA ARG A 163 -11.65 -9.03 -10.01
C ARG A 163 -10.70 -7.96 -10.51
N GLY A 164 -9.42 -8.10 -10.16
CA GLY A 164 -8.36 -7.14 -10.46
C GLY A 164 -7.02 -7.61 -9.88
N PRO A 165 -5.98 -6.76 -9.91
CA PRO A 165 -4.64 -7.11 -9.45
C PRO A 165 -4.60 -7.60 -8.00
N LEU A 166 -5.24 -6.89 -7.07
CA LEU A 166 -5.25 -7.23 -5.63
C LEU A 166 -5.97 -8.54 -5.34
N LYS A 167 -7.11 -8.80 -6.00
CA LYS A 167 -7.81 -10.08 -5.87
C LYS A 167 -6.99 -11.24 -6.41
N THR A 168 -6.31 -11.03 -7.54
CA THR A 168 -5.41 -12.03 -8.13
C THR A 168 -4.25 -12.34 -7.20
N ALA A 169 -3.62 -11.32 -6.61
CA ALA A 169 -2.56 -11.52 -5.63
C ALA A 169 -3.03 -12.29 -4.40
N CYS A 170 -4.22 -12.00 -3.88
CA CYS A 170 -4.82 -12.78 -2.80
C CYS A 170 -5.03 -14.26 -3.20
N ASP A 171 -5.56 -14.52 -4.40
CA ASP A 171 -5.80 -15.87 -4.93
C ASP A 171 -4.49 -16.64 -5.19
N ASP A 172 -3.42 -15.93 -5.57
CA ASP A 172 -2.07 -16.46 -5.73
C ASP A 172 -1.35 -16.71 -4.39
N GLY A 173 -2.02 -16.41 -3.27
CA GLY A 173 -1.51 -16.68 -1.91
C GLY A 173 -0.72 -15.55 -1.28
N ASN A 174 -0.61 -14.38 -1.92
CA ASN A 174 0.06 -13.21 -1.35
C ASN A 174 -0.74 -12.57 -0.20
N TYR A 175 -0.11 -11.66 0.54
CA TYR A 175 -0.60 -11.12 1.81
C TYR A 175 -1.56 -9.93 1.62
N VAL A 176 -2.70 -10.18 0.98
CA VAL A 176 -3.77 -9.19 0.81
C VAL A 176 -4.91 -9.47 1.78
N VAL A 177 -5.31 -8.46 2.54
CA VAL A 177 -6.43 -8.50 3.49
C VAL A 177 -7.55 -7.59 3.01
N PHE A 178 -8.72 -8.18 2.79
CA PHE A 178 -9.94 -7.44 2.46
C PHE A 178 -10.67 -7.00 3.72
N LEU A 179 -10.83 -5.69 3.90
CA LEU A 179 -11.52 -5.12 5.06
C LEU A 179 -13.05 -5.16 4.93
N ASN A 180 -13.60 -5.70 3.84
CA ASN A 180 -15.05 -5.72 3.58
C ASN A 180 -15.85 -6.53 4.61
N HIS A 181 -15.18 -7.42 5.36
CA HIS A 181 -15.78 -8.28 6.38
C HIS A 181 -15.37 -7.87 7.80
N PHE A 182 -14.59 -6.80 7.93
CA PHE A 182 -14.22 -6.27 9.23
C PHE A 182 -15.35 -5.39 9.75
N GLU A 183 -15.94 -5.78 10.88
CA GLU A 183 -17.02 -5.04 11.53
C GLU A 183 -16.46 -4.25 12.72
N TRP A 184 -16.34 -2.94 12.55
CA TRP A 184 -15.89 -2.04 13.62
C TRP A 184 -17.05 -1.73 14.57
N PHE A 185 -17.18 -2.53 15.64
CA PHE A 185 -18.13 -2.25 16.73
C PHE A 185 -17.48 -1.57 17.93
N GLY A 186 -16.52 -0.67 17.71
CA GLY A 186 -15.89 0.12 18.78
C GLY A 186 -15.12 -0.69 19.84
N GLY A 187 -14.85 -1.97 19.58
CA GLY A 187 -14.11 -2.86 20.48
C GLY A 187 -13.39 -4.03 19.80
N GLY A 188 -13.48 -4.17 18.48
CA GLY A 188 -12.68 -5.11 17.70
C GLY A 188 -11.37 -4.46 17.27
N SER A 189 -10.24 -5.13 17.46
CA SER A 189 -8.94 -4.63 17.01
C SER A 189 -8.74 -4.96 15.53
N LEU A 190 -8.40 -3.93 14.74
CA LEU A 190 -8.01 -4.08 13.34
C LEU A 190 -6.71 -4.88 13.23
N GLU A 191 -5.77 -4.68 14.16
CA GLU A 191 -4.56 -5.53 14.24
C GLU A 191 -4.94 -7.00 14.38
N SER A 192 -5.79 -7.33 15.35
CA SER A 192 -6.18 -8.73 15.60
C SER A 192 -6.85 -9.34 14.37
N TYR A 193 -7.79 -8.63 13.75
CA TYR A 193 -8.45 -9.08 12.52
C TYR A 193 -7.45 -9.35 11.39
N VAL A 194 -6.47 -8.46 11.18
CA VAL A 194 -5.44 -8.62 10.15
C VAL A 194 -4.54 -9.82 10.44
N LEU A 195 -4.09 -9.99 11.69
CA LEU A 195 -3.22 -11.10 12.09
C LEU A 195 -3.91 -12.46 11.99
N GLU A 196 -5.20 -12.53 12.29
CA GLU A 196 -6.02 -13.75 12.18
C GLU A 196 -6.15 -14.26 10.74
N GLN A 197 -5.95 -13.42 9.71
CA GLN A 197 -5.97 -13.86 8.31
C GLN A 197 -4.80 -14.78 7.93
N PHE A 198 -3.82 -14.91 8.83
CA PHE A 198 -2.52 -15.52 8.60
C PHE A 198 -2.16 -16.59 9.64
N GLN A 199 -3.12 -16.96 10.49
CA GLN A 199 -3.05 -18.09 11.43
C GLN A 199 -3.62 -19.35 10.80
#